data_AF-A0ABD0RWZ8-F1
#
_entry.id   AF-A0ABD0RWZ8-F1
#
_cell.length_a   1.000
_cell.length_b   1.000
_cell.length_c   1.000
_cell.angle_alpha   90.00
_cell.angle_beta   90.00
_cell.angle_gamma   90.00
#
_symmetry.space_group_name_H-M   'P 1'
#
loop_
_entity.id
_entity.type
_entity.pdbx_description
1 polymer ?
#
loop_
_entity_poly.entity_id
_entity_poly.type
_entity_poly.pdbx_seq_one_letter_code
_entity_poly.pdbx_strand_id
1 'polypeptide(L)'
;TNSNRSATVMDQFVNATVQYGVPSRVRCDNGGENNAVCLFMEVFRGNGRGSAMRGQSTHNQRIERLWGDVWRGTVNIYHSLFTLLEQDGMIDHMNEKHMWAVHYIYLPRLNRDLNVFVNQWNHHRLRTARYMSPYQIFVRGCLALQHRGLTGINGIFHDEPSQRVAAATPNPVPEVQWPEEVTVPDNQFTVTHEHQQQIQQLFDPLSGERDSLGIDVLQELLSFLEVHYP
;
A
#
# COMPACT_ATOMS: atom_id res chain seq x y z
N THR A 1 -9.84 -8.58 -8.33
CA THR A 1 -9.44 -7.72 -9.48
C THR A 1 -8.00 -8.06 -9.77
N ASN A 2 -7.73 -8.63 -10.94
CA ASN A 2 -6.40 -9.05 -11.43
C ASN A 2 -5.32 -8.00 -11.10
N SER A 3 -4.66 -8.17 -9.95
CA SER A 3 -3.56 -7.34 -9.52
C SER A 3 -2.31 -7.87 -10.19
N ASN A 4 -1.96 -7.31 -11.36
CA ASN A 4 -0.55 -7.31 -11.74
C ASN A 4 0.18 -6.51 -10.66
N ARG A 5 0.96 -7.20 -9.81
CA ARG A 5 1.60 -6.61 -8.63
C ARG A 5 2.50 -5.42 -9.02
N SER A 6 3.11 -5.48 -10.20
CA SER A 6 3.94 -4.41 -10.75
C SER A 6 3.15 -3.13 -11.06
N ALA A 7 1.93 -3.25 -11.60
CA ALA A 7 1.06 -2.10 -11.86
C ALA A 7 0.62 -1.42 -10.56
N THR A 8 0.25 -2.22 -9.55
CA THR A 8 -0.15 -1.70 -8.23
C THR A 8 1.01 -0.96 -7.54
N VAL A 9 2.22 -1.54 -7.57
CA VAL A 9 3.43 -0.89 -7.02
C VAL A 9 3.73 0.42 -7.76
N MET A 10 3.57 0.44 -9.09
CA MET A 10 3.76 1.64 -9.89
C MET A 10 2.73 2.72 -9.57
N ASP A 11 1.45 2.38 -9.43
CA ASP A 11 0.39 3.33 -9.07
C ASP A 11 0.66 3.95 -7.69
N GLN A 12 1.06 3.14 -6.70
CA GLN A 12 1.46 3.63 -5.39
C GLN A 12 2.68 4.56 -5.48
N PHE A 13 3.67 4.23 -6.30
CA PHE A 13 4.84 5.07 -6.51
C PHE A 13 4.47 6.42 -7.14
N VAL A 14 3.65 6.44 -8.19
CA VAL A 14 3.18 7.67 -8.84
C VAL A 14 2.37 8.53 -7.88
N ASN A 15 1.46 7.94 -7.09
CA ASN A 15 0.71 8.67 -6.08
C ASN A 15 1.63 9.31 -5.03
N ALA A 16 2.71 8.62 -4.64
CA ALA A 16 3.70 9.19 -3.73
C ALA A 16 4.51 10.34 -4.39
N THR A 17 4.87 10.24 -5.67
CA THR A 17 5.62 11.32 -6.34
C THR A 17 4.78 12.58 -6.54
N VAL A 18 3.46 12.47 -6.67
CA VAL A 18 2.54 13.63 -6.65
C VAL A 18 2.64 14.40 -5.33
N GLN A 19 2.81 13.70 -4.20
CA GLN A 19 2.87 14.34 -2.88
C GLN A 19 4.28 14.80 -2.49
N TYR A 20 5.31 14.04 -2.85
CA TYR A 20 6.68 14.23 -2.34
C TYR A 20 7.70 14.58 -3.42
N GLY A 21 7.25 14.76 -4.66
CA GLY A 21 8.10 14.92 -5.83
C GLY A 21 8.73 13.60 -6.28
N VAL A 22 9.22 13.57 -7.53
CA VAL A 22 9.96 12.40 -8.03
C VAL A 22 11.33 12.37 -7.36
N PRO A 23 11.79 11.25 -6.79
CA PRO A 23 13.11 11.20 -6.18
C PRO A 23 14.23 11.34 -7.21
N SER A 24 15.45 11.61 -6.75
CA SER A 24 16.65 11.56 -7.60
C SER A 24 17.04 10.11 -7.92
N ARG A 25 16.92 9.21 -6.94
CA ARG A 25 17.20 7.78 -7.08
C ARG A 25 16.21 6.97 -6.25
N VAL A 26 15.87 5.78 -6.73
CA VAL A 26 15.11 4.76 -5.99
C VAL A 26 16.01 3.56 -5.72
N ARG A 27 15.82 2.91 -4.56
CA ARG A 27 16.40 1.59 -4.29
C ARG A 27 15.27 0.58 -4.15
N CYS A 28 15.38 -0.51 -4.87
CA CYS A 28 14.46 -1.65 -4.81
C CYS A 28 15.29 -2.94 -4.67
N ASP A 29 14.66 -4.01 -4.23
CA ASP A 29 15.25 -5.34 -4.39
C ASP A 29 15.10 -5.83 -5.85
N ASN A 30 15.41 -7.10 -6.08
CA ASN A 30 15.30 -7.73 -7.39
C ASN A 30 13.88 -8.25 -7.70
N GLY A 31 12.88 -7.90 -6.88
CA GLY A 31 11.49 -8.30 -7.10
C GLY A 31 10.92 -7.81 -8.43
N GLY A 32 10.12 -8.65 -9.08
CA GLY A 32 9.50 -8.36 -10.37
C GLY A 32 8.48 -7.23 -10.28
N GLU A 33 7.85 -7.05 -9.13
CA GLU A 33 6.91 -5.98 -8.82
C GLU A 33 7.55 -4.58 -8.88
N ASN A 34 8.87 -4.50 -8.70
CA ASN A 34 9.61 -3.23 -8.73
C ASN A 34 10.05 -2.81 -10.15
N ASN A 35 9.78 -3.66 -11.16
CA ASN A 35 10.26 -3.44 -12.53
C ASN A 35 9.72 -2.16 -13.16
N ALA A 36 8.42 -1.89 -13.01
CA ALA A 36 7.80 -0.69 -13.57
C ALA A 36 8.39 0.60 -12.96
N VAL A 37 8.61 0.61 -11.64
CA VAL A 37 9.24 1.74 -10.94
C VAL A 37 10.68 1.96 -11.40
N CYS A 38 11.46 0.90 -11.56
CA CYS A 38 12.84 0.99 -12.05
C CYS A 38 12.89 1.59 -13.46
N LEU A 39 12.06 1.08 -14.36
CA LEU A 39 11.97 1.57 -15.74
C LEU A 39 11.53 3.04 -15.79
N PHE A 40 10.51 3.41 -15.01
CA PHE A 40 10.07 4.79 -14.88
C PHE A 40 11.23 5.71 -14.47
N MET A 41 12.01 5.31 -13.46
CA MET A 41 13.12 6.11 -12.95
C MET A 41 14.26 6.25 -13.95
N GLU A 42 14.54 5.23 -14.77
CA GLU A 42 15.52 5.31 -15.85
C GLU A 42 15.07 6.25 -16.98
N VAL A 43 13.80 6.17 -17.39
CA VAL A 43 13.25 7.04 -18.44
C VAL A 43 13.16 8.48 -17.95
N PHE A 44 12.57 8.71 -16.77
CA PHE A 44 12.29 10.04 -16.25
C PHE A 44 13.56 10.80 -15.83
N ARG A 45 14.56 10.12 -15.26
CA ARG A 45 15.81 10.76 -14.79
C ARG A 45 16.99 10.62 -15.75
N GLY A 46 16.82 9.94 -16.86
CA GLY A 46 17.86 9.70 -17.87
C GLY A 46 18.50 8.32 -17.73
N ASN A 47 18.63 7.65 -18.89
CA ASN A 47 19.10 6.28 -18.98
C ASN A 47 20.58 6.17 -18.58
N GLY A 48 20.95 5.08 -17.89
CA GLY A 48 22.34 4.85 -17.44
C GLY A 48 22.85 5.76 -16.31
N ARG A 49 22.03 6.66 -15.73
CA ARG A 49 22.43 7.55 -14.62
C ARG A 49 22.62 6.84 -13.27
N GLY A 50 22.13 5.60 -13.15
CA GLY A 50 21.99 4.92 -11.86
C GLY A 50 20.84 5.49 -11.02
N SER A 51 19.71 5.79 -11.68
CA SER A 51 18.49 6.34 -11.05
C SER A 51 17.65 5.26 -10.36
N ALA A 52 17.75 4.02 -10.81
CA ALA A 52 17.23 2.84 -10.12
C ALA A 52 18.40 2.00 -9.63
N MET A 53 18.46 1.74 -8.33
CA MET A 53 19.48 0.90 -7.70
C MET A 53 18.84 -0.40 -7.25
N ARG A 54 19.29 -1.51 -7.83
CA ARG A 54 18.90 -2.84 -7.39
C ARG A 54 19.96 -3.44 -6.47
N GLY A 55 19.54 -4.09 -5.40
CA GLY A 55 20.45 -4.66 -4.42
C GLY A 55 19.82 -5.75 -3.58
N GLN A 56 20.66 -6.48 -2.83
CA GLN A 56 20.22 -7.51 -1.91
C GLN A 56 19.36 -6.92 -0.78
N SER A 57 18.33 -7.65 -0.33
CA SER A 57 17.39 -7.22 0.71
C SER A 57 18.08 -6.82 2.02
N THR A 58 19.25 -7.39 2.34
CA THR A 58 20.07 -7.03 3.51
C THR A 58 20.51 -5.55 3.56
N HIS A 59 20.43 -4.83 2.44
CA HIS A 59 20.74 -3.40 2.35
C HIS A 59 19.48 -2.51 2.48
N ASN A 60 18.30 -3.10 2.63
CA ASN A 60 17.00 -2.44 2.79
C ASN A 60 16.58 -2.30 4.27
N GLN A 61 17.56 -2.27 5.18
CA GLN A 61 17.35 -2.22 6.64
C GLN A 61 16.36 -1.14 7.11
N ARG A 62 16.32 0.02 6.44
CA ARG A 62 15.41 1.12 6.83
C ARG A 62 13.95 0.78 6.56
N ILE A 63 13.65 0.18 5.40
CA ILE A 63 12.29 -0.23 5.08
C ILE A 63 11.89 -1.46 5.90
N GLU A 64 12.81 -2.40 6.13
CA GLU A 64 12.59 -3.54 7.04
C GLU A 64 12.29 -3.07 8.48
N ARG A 65 13.03 -2.06 8.97
CA ARG A 65 12.76 -1.46 10.28
C ARG A 65 11.36 -0.83 10.34
N LEU A 66 10.95 -0.12 9.28
CA LEU A 66 9.61 0.46 9.17
C LEU A 66 8.53 -0.63 9.16
N TRP A 67 8.71 -1.70 8.39
CA TRP A 67 7.81 -2.85 8.39
C TRP A 67 7.65 -3.45 9.78
N GLY A 68 8.73 -3.52 10.57
CA GLY A 68 8.66 -3.92 11.97
C GLY A 68 7.81 -2.98 12.84
N ASP A 69 7.82 -1.67 12.58
CA ASP A 69 6.96 -0.71 13.29
C ASP A 69 5.50 -0.82 12.85
N VAL A 70 5.22 -0.99 11.55
CA VAL A 70 3.88 -1.24 11.02
C VAL A 70 3.29 -2.52 11.61
N TRP A 71 4.11 -3.58 11.71
CA TRP A 71 3.70 -4.83 12.34
C TRP A 71 3.26 -4.62 13.78
N ARG A 72 4.11 -4.00 14.60
CA ARG A 72 3.83 -3.78 16.03
C ARG A 72 2.73 -2.75 16.29
N GLY A 73 2.59 -1.77 15.40
CA GLY A 73 1.68 -0.64 15.58
C GLY A 73 0.28 -0.88 15.04
N THR A 74 0.08 -1.85 14.14
CA THR A 74 -1.21 -2.05 13.46
C THR A 74 -1.46 -3.49 13.04
N VAL A 75 -0.55 -4.11 12.27
CA VAL A 75 -0.86 -5.38 11.57
C VAL A 75 -0.98 -6.57 12.53
N ASN A 76 -0.22 -6.60 13.62
CA ASN A 76 -0.26 -7.68 14.60
C ASN A 76 -1.66 -7.86 15.24
N ILE A 77 -2.41 -6.78 15.44
CA ILE A 77 -3.77 -6.81 16.01
C ILE A 77 -4.69 -7.61 15.09
N TYR A 78 -4.70 -7.30 13.79
CA TYR A 78 -5.52 -8.00 12.81
C TYR A 78 -5.05 -9.44 12.59
N HIS A 79 -3.73 -9.68 12.61
CA HIS A 79 -3.21 -11.03 12.55
C HIS A 79 -3.73 -11.87 13.72
N SER A 80 -3.59 -11.39 14.96
CA SER A 80 -4.10 -12.08 16.14
C SER A 80 -5.61 -12.26 16.10
N LEU A 81 -6.36 -11.25 15.64
CA LEU A 81 -7.81 -11.34 15.49
C LEU A 81 -8.20 -12.44 14.51
N PHE A 82 -7.65 -12.46 13.29
CA PHE A 82 -8.03 -13.46 12.29
C PHE A 82 -7.63 -14.88 12.72
N THR A 83 -6.49 -15.03 13.38
CA THR A 83 -6.11 -16.32 14.00
C THR A 83 -7.15 -16.77 15.04
N LEU A 84 -7.64 -15.86 15.88
CA LEU A 84 -8.67 -16.19 16.88
C LEU A 84 -10.00 -16.56 16.22
N LEU A 85 -10.46 -15.76 15.25
CA LEU A 85 -11.72 -16.01 14.55
C LEU A 85 -11.73 -17.36 13.82
N GLU A 86 -10.58 -17.76 13.27
CA GLU A 86 -10.41 -19.07 12.63
C GLU A 86 -10.40 -20.20 13.68
N GLN A 87 -9.67 -20.03 14.79
CA GLN A 87 -9.61 -21.02 15.87
C GLN A 87 -10.97 -21.27 16.53
N ASP A 88 -11.78 -20.21 16.67
CA ASP A 88 -13.14 -20.28 17.21
C ASP A 88 -14.16 -20.79 16.19
N GLY A 89 -13.74 -21.03 14.93
CA GLY A 89 -14.60 -21.52 13.86
C GLY A 89 -15.58 -20.48 13.31
N MET A 90 -15.39 -19.20 13.64
CA MET A 90 -16.25 -18.11 13.16
C MET A 90 -15.99 -17.77 11.69
N ILE A 91 -14.76 -17.96 11.22
CA ILE A 91 -14.39 -17.85 9.81
C ILE A 91 -13.74 -19.15 9.32
N ASP A 92 -13.90 -19.42 8.03
CA ASP A 92 -13.27 -20.53 7.32
C ASP A 92 -12.54 -19.94 6.12
N HIS A 93 -11.21 -20.03 6.11
CA HIS A 93 -10.39 -19.47 5.03
C HIS A 93 -10.58 -20.19 3.69
N MET A 94 -11.13 -21.40 3.70
CA MET A 94 -11.51 -22.13 2.49
C MET A 94 -12.90 -21.74 1.97
N ASN A 95 -13.68 -21.00 2.77
CA ASN A 95 -15.00 -20.52 2.38
C ASN A 95 -14.91 -19.11 1.78
N GLU A 96 -15.16 -19.03 0.47
CA GLU A 96 -15.10 -17.77 -0.28
C GLU A 96 -16.08 -16.70 0.25
N LYS A 97 -17.25 -17.09 0.79
CA LYS A 97 -18.22 -16.17 1.40
C LYS A 97 -17.62 -15.52 2.65
N HIS A 98 -16.93 -16.32 3.47
CA HIS A 98 -16.30 -15.84 4.69
C HIS A 98 -15.14 -14.90 4.36
N MET A 99 -14.30 -15.27 3.39
CA MET A 99 -13.21 -14.41 2.93
C MET A 99 -13.72 -13.10 2.31
N TRP A 100 -14.84 -13.14 1.60
CA TRP A 100 -15.48 -11.93 1.07
C TRP A 100 -15.97 -11.01 2.20
N ALA A 101 -16.66 -11.57 3.20
CA ALA A 101 -17.15 -10.83 4.36
C ALA A 101 -16.00 -10.22 5.17
N VAL A 102 -14.92 -10.98 5.39
CA VAL A 102 -13.70 -10.50 6.04
C VAL A 102 -13.11 -9.33 5.26
N HIS A 103 -12.97 -9.43 3.94
CA HIS A 103 -12.47 -8.31 3.13
C HIS A 103 -13.38 -7.08 3.21
N TYR A 104 -14.71 -7.28 3.14
CA TYR A 104 -15.68 -6.20 3.21
C TYR A 104 -15.58 -5.42 4.53
N ILE A 105 -15.49 -6.12 5.67
CA ILE A 105 -15.45 -5.49 7.00
C ILE A 105 -14.06 -4.94 7.32
N TYR A 106 -13.00 -5.70 7.06
CA TYR A 106 -11.69 -5.41 7.61
C TYR A 106 -10.78 -4.60 6.70
N LEU A 107 -10.97 -4.59 5.37
CA LEU A 107 -10.17 -3.71 4.51
C LEU A 107 -10.40 -2.21 4.83
N PRO A 108 -11.64 -1.71 5.03
CA PRO A 108 -11.86 -0.33 5.45
C PRO A 108 -11.22 -0.02 6.82
N ARG A 109 -11.34 -0.94 7.79
CA ARG A 109 -10.76 -0.78 9.13
C ARG A 109 -9.23 -0.74 9.08
N LEU A 110 -8.62 -1.69 8.37
CA LEU A 110 -7.17 -1.76 8.19
C LEU A 110 -6.64 -0.49 7.51
N ASN A 111 -7.30 -0.02 6.45
CA ASN A 111 -6.91 1.22 5.77
C ASN A 111 -7.04 2.44 6.69
N ARG A 112 -8.10 2.54 7.50
CA ARG A 112 -8.25 3.61 8.50
C ARG A 112 -7.10 3.57 9.50
N ASP A 113 -6.78 2.41 10.05
CA ASP A 113 -5.78 2.28 11.11
C ASP A 113 -4.35 2.46 10.57
N LEU A 114 -4.07 1.99 9.34
CA LEU A 114 -2.82 2.30 8.64
C LEU A 114 -2.67 3.80 8.35
N ASN A 115 -3.74 4.50 7.98
CA ASN A 115 -3.70 5.97 7.81
C ASN A 115 -3.40 6.68 9.15
N VAL A 116 -3.96 6.20 10.26
CA VAL A 116 -3.62 6.71 11.59
C VAL A 116 -2.15 6.44 11.91
N PHE A 117 -1.65 5.24 11.65
CA PHE A 117 -0.25 4.88 11.82
C PHE A 117 0.67 5.81 11.01
N VAL A 118 0.39 6.02 9.72
CA VAL A 118 1.17 6.92 8.86
C VAL A 118 1.24 8.32 9.46
N ASN A 119 0.11 8.85 9.92
CA ASN A 119 0.07 10.18 10.54
C ASN A 119 0.88 10.24 11.83
N GLN A 120 0.73 9.27 12.72
CA GLN A 120 1.51 9.21 13.96
C GLN A 120 3.00 9.05 13.68
N TRP A 121 3.35 8.14 12.77
CA TRP A 121 4.73 7.85 12.41
C TRP A 121 5.41 9.04 11.73
N ASN A 122 4.73 9.79 10.87
CA ASN A 122 5.34 10.96 10.23
C ASN A 122 5.53 12.14 11.20
N HIS A 123 4.77 12.19 12.30
CA HIS A 123 4.77 13.31 13.25
C HIS A 123 5.41 13.00 14.61
N HIS A 124 5.77 11.75 14.90
CA HIS A 124 6.47 11.40 16.15
C HIS A 124 7.87 11.99 16.22
N ARG A 125 8.34 12.34 17.41
CA ARG A 125 9.67 12.95 17.62
C ARG A 125 10.75 11.88 17.66
N LEU A 126 11.79 12.04 16.85
CA LEU A 126 12.96 11.18 16.87
C LEU A 126 14.03 11.75 17.81
N ARG A 127 14.33 11.04 18.90
CA ARG A 127 15.35 11.45 19.88
C ARG A 127 16.72 11.70 19.23
N THR A 128 17.10 10.85 18.28
CA THR A 128 18.37 10.93 17.54
C THR A 128 18.41 12.04 16.50
N ALA A 129 17.26 12.62 16.14
CA ALA A 129 17.15 13.70 15.16
C ALA A 129 16.77 15.04 15.82
N ARG A 130 17.37 15.33 16.99
CA ARG A 130 17.11 16.55 17.77
C ARG A 130 15.61 16.77 18.05
N TYR A 131 14.88 15.69 18.31
CA TYR A 131 13.44 15.69 18.55
C TYR A 131 12.57 16.22 17.40
N MET A 132 13.11 16.28 16.17
CA MET A 132 12.31 16.54 14.98
C MET A 132 11.53 15.30 14.57
N SER A 133 10.36 15.49 13.97
CA SER A 133 9.63 14.41 13.33
C SER A 133 10.17 14.07 11.95
N PRO A 134 9.92 12.86 11.40
CA PRO A 134 10.25 12.54 10.01
C PRO A 134 9.75 13.61 9.02
N TYR A 135 8.52 14.09 9.21
CA TYR A 135 7.95 15.16 8.38
C TYR A 135 8.73 16.47 8.49
N GLN A 136 9.09 16.90 9.71
CA GLN A 136 9.90 18.09 9.92
C GLN A 136 11.30 17.97 9.29
N ILE A 137 11.92 16.79 9.40
CA ILE A 137 13.22 16.50 8.77
C ILE A 137 13.10 16.61 7.25
N PHE A 138 12.05 16.04 6.66
CA PHE A 138 11.78 16.12 5.23
C PHE A 138 11.60 17.58 4.76
N VAL A 139 10.68 18.33 5.37
CA VAL A 139 10.40 19.73 4.99
C VAL A 139 11.65 20.60 5.14
N ARG A 140 12.35 20.48 6.27
CA ARG A 140 13.60 21.22 6.52
C ARG A 140 14.68 20.86 5.50
N GLY A 141 14.80 19.59 5.14
CA GLY A 141 15.74 19.11 4.12
C GLY A 141 15.44 19.72 2.74
N CYS A 142 14.17 19.73 2.35
CA CYS A 142 13.73 20.33 1.09
C CYS A 142 14.08 21.82 1.03
N LEU A 143 13.71 22.59 2.06
CA LEU A 143 13.99 24.03 2.12
C LEU A 143 15.50 24.33 2.11
N ALA A 144 16.30 23.55 2.85
CA ALA A 144 17.75 23.73 2.88
C ALA A 144 18.44 23.45 1.53
N LEU A 145 17.80 22.69 0.66
CA LEU A 145 18.34 22.26 -0.64
C LEU A 145 17.70 22.94 -1.85
N GLN A 146 16.68 23.77 -1.65
CA GLN A 146 15.86 24.37 -2.71
C GLN A 146 16.70 25.08 -3.79
N HIS A 147 17.74 25.81 -3.40
CA HIS A 147 18.56 26.60 -4.35
C HIS A 147 19.74 25.82 -4.94
N ARG A 148 19.85 24.52 -4.70
CA ARG A 148 21.00 23.71 -5.15
C ARG A 148 20.83 23.07 -6.52
N GLY A 149 19.68 23.24 -7.17
CA GLY A 149 19.39 22.67 -8.50
C GLY A 149 19.44 21.14 -8.53
N LEU A 150 19.19 20.48 -7.39
CA LEU A 150 19.23 19.02 -7.29
C LEU A 150 17.96 18.42 -7.91
N THR A 151 18.13 17.45 -8.80
CA THR A 151 17.02 16.85 -9.57
C THR A 151 15.88 16.31 -8.70
N GLY A 152 16.19 15.74 -7.53
CA GLY A 152 15.20 15.23 -6.57
C GLY A 152 14.53 16.30 -5.71
N ILE A 153 14.94 17.57 -5.79
CA ILE A 153 14.38 18.69 -5.05
C ILE A 153 13.64 19.65 -5.99
N ASN A 154 14.13 19.81 -7.23
CA ASN A 154 13.51 20.72 -8.20
C ASN A 154 12.03 20.40 -8.42
N GLY A 155 11.67 19.12 -8.56
CA GLY A 155 10.28 18.69 -8.74
C GLY A 155 9.37 18.81 -7.51
N ILE A 156 9.87 19.33 -6.38
CA ILE A 156 9.07 19.64 -5.17
C ILE A 156 8.64 21.11 -5.18
N PHE A 157 9.49 22.02 -5.64
CA PHE A 157 9.29 23.47 -5.55
C PHE A 157 8.96 24.14 -6.88
N HIS A 158 9.33 23.50 -7.98
CA HIS A 158 9.02 23.95 -9.31
C HIS A 158 7.99 23.01 -9.90
N ASP A 159 6.94 23.58 -10.50
CA ASP A 159 6.20 22.89 -11.54
C ASP A 159 7.23 22.60 -12.63
N GLU A 160 7.79 21.39 -12.62
CA GLU A 160 8.53 20.89 -13.77
C GLU A 160 7.58 21.13 -14.95
N PRO A 161 7.94 21.98 -15.94
CA PRO A 161 7.07 22.21 -17.08
C PRO A 161 6.74 20.81 -17.56
N SER A 162 5.45 20.49 -17.65
CA SER A 162 4.99 19.17 -18.03
C SER A 162 5.76 18.75 -19.27
N GLN A 163 6.88 18.06 -19.09
CA GLN A 163 7.39 17.11 -20.04
C GLN A 163 6.32 16.06 -19.94
N ARG A 164 5.21 16.35 -20.64
CA ARG A 164 4.44 15.36 -21.36
C ARG A 164 5.52 14.39 -21.78
N VAL A 165 5.52 13.22 -21.15
CA VAL A 165 6.24 12.07 -21.65
C VAL A 165 5.72 12.00 -23.08
N ALA A 166 6.47 12.58 -24.01
CA ALA A 166 5.97 12.94 -25.33
C ALA A 166 5.59 11.60 -25.91
N ALA A 167 4.27 11.36 -26.02
CA ALA A 167 3.65 10.05 -26.16
C ALA A 167 4.61 9.10 -26.86
N ALA A 168 5.47 8.45 -26.07
CA ALA A 168 6.41 7.51 -26.60
C ALA A 168 5.46 6.38 -26.96
N THR A 169 5.23 6.21 -28.25
CA THR A 169 4.61 4.99 -28.80
C THR A 169 5.04 3.86 -27.89
N PRO A 170 4.10 3.18 -27.20
CA PRO A 170 4.46 2.22 -26.17
C PRO A 170 5.36 1.21 -26.86
N ASN A 171 6.67 1.33 -26.65
CA ASN A 171 7.59 0.30 -27.08
C ASN A 171 7.08 -0.95 -26.36
N PRO A 172 6.89 -2.07 -27.08
CA PRO A 172 6.49 -3.30 -26.42
C PRO A 172 7.47 -3.52 -25.28
N VAL A 173 6.95 -3.48 -24.05
CA VAL A 173 7.72 -3.83 -22.87
C VAL A 173 8.29 -5.21 -23.21
N PRO A 174 9.62 -5.39 -23.25
CA PRO A 174 10.15 -6.72 -23.48
C PRO A 174 9.48 -7.63 -22.45
N GLU A 175 8.77 -8.64 -22.94
CA GLU A 175 8.00 -9.56 -22.12
C GLU A 175 8.99 -10.46 -21.41
N VAL A 176 9.59 -9.94 -20.33
CA VAL A 176 10.53 -10.70 -19.51
C VAL A 176 9.71 -11.44 -18.49
N GLN A 177 9.46 -12.72 -18.77
CA GLN A 177 8.80 -13.65 -17.85
C GLN A 177 9.71 -13.88 -16.65
N TRP A 178 9.36 -13.25 -15.53
CA TRP A 178 9.93 -13.56 -14.22
C TRP A 178 8.86 -14.24 -13.39
N PRO A 179 9.14 -15.37 -12.74
CA PRO A 179 8.14 -16.12 -11.98
C PRO A 179 7.67 -15.30 -10.77
N GLU A 180 6.42 -14.88 -10.76
CA GLU A 180 5.76 -14.36 -9.57
C GLU A 180 5.62 -15.50 -8.56
N GLU A 181 6.35 -15.45 -7.45
CA GLU A 181 6.55 -16.63 -6.58
C GLU A 181 5.38 -16.90 -5.61
N VAL A 182 4.33 -16.07 -5.59
CA VAL A 182 3.15 -16.28 -4.74
C VAL A 182 1.90 -15.83 -5.47
N THR A 183 1.11 -16.73 -6.05
CA THR A 183 -0.21 -16.38 -6.58
C THR A 183 -1.25 -16.55 -5.47
N VAL A 184 -1.84 -15.45 -5.01
CA VAL A 184 -3.01 -15.53 -4.12
C VAL A 184 -4.22 -15.68 -5.04
N PRO A 185 -5.01 -16.77 -4.94
CA PRO A 185 -6.19 -16.95 -5.79
C PRO A 185 -7.21 -15.84 -5.51
N ASP A 186 -7.79 -15.31 -6.59
CA ASP A 186 -8.89 -14.36 -6.49
C ASP A 186 -10.11 -15.06 -5.89
N ASN A 187 -10.79 -14.38 -4.96
CA ASN A 187 -12.07 -14.83 -4.42
C ASN A 187 -13.14 -14.78 -5.53
N GLN A 188 -13.75 -15.91 -5.86
CA GLN A 188 -14.75 -16.00 -6.94
C GLN A 188 -16.17 -15.66 -6.47
N PHE A 189 -16.41 -15.60 -5.17
CA PHE A 189 -17.71 -15.23 -4.63
C PHE A 189 -18.03 -13.77 -4.90
N THR A 190 -19.24 -13.53 -5.41
CA THR A 190 -19.77 -12.20 -5.68
C THR A 190 -21.21 -12.12 -5.21
N VAL A 191 -21.58 -10.95 -4.70
CA VAL A 191 -22.97 -10.63 -4.35
C VAL A 191 -23.65 -9.91 -5.51
N THR A 192 -24.98 -10.00 -5.58
CA THR A 192 -25.76 -9.31 -6.60
C THR A 192 -25.71 -7.81 -6.35
N HIS A 193 -25.92 -6.99 -7.38
CA HIS A 193 -25.94 -5.53 -7.20
C HIS A 193 -26.99 -5.07 -6.16
N GLU A 194 -28.13 -5.75 -6.08
CA GLU A 194 -29.17 -5.46 -5.10
C GLU A 194 -28.70 -5.79 -3.67
N HIS A 195 -28.19 -7.01 -3.44
CA HIS A 195 -27.66 -7.38 -2.12
C HIS A 195 -26.44 -6.54 -1.74
N GLN A 196 -25.60 -6.11 -2.69
CA GLN A 196 -24.49 -5.19 -2.43
C GLN A 196 -24.99 -3.85 -1.86
N GLN A 197 -26.05 -3.28 -2.43
CA GLN A 197 -26.65 -2.04 -1.93
C GLN A 197 -27.28 -2.23 -0.55
N GLN A 198 -27.98 -3.35 -0.35
CA GLN A 198 -28.55 -3.69 0.97
C GLN A 198 -27.44 -3.85 2.01
N ILE A 199 -26.38 -4.58 1.68
CA ILE A 199 -25.22 -4.78 2.56
C ILE A 199 -24.59 -3.44 2.93
N GLN A 200 -24.39 -2.54 1.96
CA GLN A 200 -23.85 -1.19 2.22
C GLN A 200 -24.74 -0.31 3.11
N GLN A 201 -26.05 -0.55 3.12
CA GLN A 201 -26.99 0.19 3.97
C GLN A 201 -27.09 -0.39 5.39
N LEU A 202 -26.97 -1.72 5.51
CA LEU A 202 -27.18 -2.44 6.76
C LEU A 202 -25.90 -2.64 7.56
N PHE A 203 -24.78 -2.89 6.90
CA PHE A 203 -23.51 -3.26 7.53
C PHE A 203 -22.45 -2.19 7.24
N ASP A 204 -22.40 -1.13 8.05
CA ASP A 204 -21.29 -0.18 7.98
C ASP A 204 -20.01 -0.83 8.49
N PRO A 205 -18.98 -1.06 7.64
CA PRO A 205 -17.72 -1.68 8.04
C PRO A 205 -17.00 -0.91 9.14
N LEU A 206 -17.27 0.37 9.35
CA LEU A 206 -16.59 1.23 10.34
C LEU A 206 -17.40 1.47 11.61
N SER A 207 -18.61 0.90 11.71
CA SER A 207 -19.48 1.02 12.89
C SER A 207 -18.95 0.27 14.11
N GLY A 208 -19.60 0.46 15.25
CA GLY A 208 -19.21 -0.14 16.53
C GLY A 208 -18.07 0.58 17.24
N GLU A 209 -17.80 0.16 18.48
CA GLU A 209 -16.65 0.65 19.24
C GLU A 209 -15.35 0.12 18.64
N ARG A 210 -14.25 0.88 18.74
CA ARG A 210 -12.96 0.42 18.19
C ARG A 210 -12.49 -0.88 18.84
N ASP A 211 -12.80 -1.05 20.13
CA ASP A 211 -12.38 -2.20 20.92
C ASP A 211 -13.16 -3.47 20.55
N SER A 212 -14.33 -3.37 19.89
CA SER A 212 -15.05 -4.56 19.38
C SER A 212 -14.40 -5.17 18.15
N LEU A 213 -13.47 -4.45 17.52
CA LEU A 213 -12.79 -4.81 16.27
C LEU A 213 -13.74 -5.11 15.09
N GLY A 214 -15.05 -4.94 15.23
CA GLY A 214 -16.04 -5.25 14.19
C GLY A 214 -16.44 -6.74 14.11
N ILE A 215 -16.21 -7.50 15.19
CA ILE A 215 -16.59 -8.92 15.28
C ILE A 215 -18.11 -9.09 15.16
N ASP A 216 -18.86 -8.21 15.84
CA ASP A 216 -20.32 -8.12 15.80
C ASP A 216 -20.84 -7.91 14.37
N VAL A 217 -20.30 -6.92 13.66
CA VAL A 217 -20.71 -6.60 12.29
C VAL A 217 -20.35 -7.75 11.32
N LEU A 218 -19.20 -8.39 11.52
CA LEU A 218 -18.82 -9.57 10.74
C LEU A 218 -19.81 -10.72 10.95
N GLN A 219 -20.20 -11.00 12.20
CA GLN A 219 -21.11 -12.09 12.51
C GLN A 219 -22.49 -11.87 11.88
N GLU A 220 -23.04 -10.65 11.97
CA GLU A 220 -24.32 -10.31 11.36
C GLU A 220 -24.26 -10.42 9.82
N LEU A 221 -23.16 -9.98 9.21
CA LEU A 221 -22.96 -10.12 7.77
C LEU A 221 -22.85 -11.58 7.34
N LEU A 222 -22.15 -12.42 8.09
CA LEU A 222 -22.07 -13.86 7.81
C LEU A 222 -23.45 -14.51 7.87
N SER A 223 -24.25 -14.20 8.90
CA SER A 223 -25.63 -14.68 8.98
C SER A 223 -26.49 -14.21 7.79
N PHE A 224 -26.33 -12.97 7.33
CA PHE A 224 -27.00 -12.50 6.11
C PHE A 224 -26.57 -13.32 4.88
N LEU A 225 -25.28 -13.57 4.71
CA LEU A 225 -24.78 -14.32 3.55
C LEU A 225 -25.22 -15.79 3.58
N GLU A 226 -25.30 -16.43 4.75
CA GLU A 226 -25.82 -17.80 4.89
C GLU A 226 -27.28 -17.93 4.46
N VAL A 227 -28.10 -16.92 4.76
CA VAL A 227 -29.53 -16.91 4.41
C VAL A 227 -29.74 -16.66 2.91
N HIS A 228 -28.99 -15.72 2.33
CA HIS A 228 -29.22 -15.24 0.96
C HIS A 228 -28.37 -15.96 -0.10
N TYR A 229 -27.32 -16.68 0.32
CA TYR A 229 -26.39 -17.44 -0.53
C TYR A 229 -26.09 -18.81 0.09
N PRO A 230 -27.05 -19.76 0.10
CA PRO A 230 -26.84 -21.09 0.67
C PRO A 230 -25.72 -21.85 -0.05
#